data_AF-A0A1C0B7M4-F1
#
_entry.id   AF-A0A1C0B7M4-F1
#
_cell.length_a   1.000
_cell.length_b   1.000
_cell.length_c   1.000
_cell.angle_alpha   90.00
_cell.angle_beta   90.00
_cell.angle_gamma   90.00
#
_symmetry.space_group_name_H-M   'P 1'
#
loop_
_entity.id
_entity.type
_entity.pdbx_description
1 polymer ?
#
loop_
_entity_poly.entity_id
_entity_poly.type
_entity_poly.pdbx_seq_one_letter_code
_entity_poly.pdbx_strand_id
1 'polypeptide(L)'
;METVLIILIIIVFVVIMIKQLNKITEDTPVILSNNEVELVVNLNIKSQTDLQKAEKQLDELHDYEWKTSGESYESVRDTIDKLEEAIDNYKYEARQEKYIRERESFREYPLEEVAVVLHYRKENGEISNRTVDVTSYKKTDFADSSYIYGYCHLRNEYRTFRVDRIKSLADGKTGEIIKDIKSYFIKKYESSIYYKMDCLFEKYKEIFRVLFYIAKADGSYLKAEKIVIRDAVRKLTNDSSLTDENIDDMMSMLDVPTFNAFKVDVKIINKKKLSIDIFKIALDIVNTQNKVHTKEREALEYMAENLDNVSKDDIVYKADLVEQLKKQKALEKLEKEIKYKDRISEPKKECIGCNSKNTLKKGTRRLKNHSMQRYQCNDCGKVFSEKIEENNN
;
A
#
# COMPACT_ATOMS: atom_id res chain seq x y z
N MET A 1 61.47 -20.74 -8.22
CA MET A 1 61.37 -19.29 -8.54
C MET A 1 60.03 -18.92 -9.13
N GLU A 2 59.46 -19.72 -10.04
CA GLU A 2 58.15 -19.43 -10.67
C GLU A 2 56.97 -19.36 -9.68
N THR A 3 56.92 -20.24 -8.68
CA THR A 3 55.88 -20.21 -7.63
C THR A 3 55.92 -18.96 -6.77
N VAL A 4 57.11 -18.42 -6.48
CA VAL A 4 57.27 -17.19 -5.68
C VAL A 4 56.83 -15.96 -6.49
N LEU A 5 57.09 -15.96 -7.80
CA LEU A 5 56.67 -14.89 -8.70
C LEU A 5 55.14 -14.84 -8.85
N ILE A 6 54.48 -16.00 -8.95
CA ILE A 6 53.02 -16.09 -9.02
C ILE A 6 52.38 -15.59 -7.72
N ILE A 7 52.92 -15.97 -6.56
CA ILE A 7 52.41 -15.51 -5.26
C ILE A 7 52.56 -13.98 -5.12
N LEU A 8 53.69 -13.41 -5.55
CA LEU A 8 53.89 -11.95 -5.52
C LEU A 8 52.92 -11.20 -6.44
N ILE A 9 52.63 -11.74 -7.63
CA ILE A 9 51.66 -11.13 -8.56
C ILE A 9 50.26 -11.16 -7.96
N ILE A 10 49.87 -12.28 -7.31
CA ILE A 10 48.56 -12.40 -6.66
C ILE A 10 48.45 -11.42 -5.48
N ILE A 11 49.48 -11.29 -4.64
CA ILE A 11 49.48 -10.35 -3.51
C ILE A 11 49.36 -8.90 -4.01
N VAL A 12 50.08 -8.54 -5.07
CA VAL A 12 50.00 -7.19 -5.67
C VAL A 12 48.59 -6.93 -6.22
N PHE A 13 47.97 -7.91 -6.88
CA PHE A 13 46.61 -7.78 -7.40
C PHE A 13 45.57 -7.62 -6.29
N VAL A 14 45.69 -8.39 -5.21
CA VAL A 14 44.82 -8.31 -4.02
C VAL A 14 44.96 -6.94 -3.33
N VAL A 15 46.18 -6.42 -3.18
CA VAL A 15 46.41 -5.09 -2.59
C VAL A 15 45.84 -3.97 -3.46
N ILE A 16 45.90 -4.09 -4.79
CA ILE A 16 45.30 -3.12 -5.72
C ILE A 16 43.77 -3.16 -5.63
N MET A 17 43.17 -4.36 -5.56
CA MET A 17 41.72 -4.53 -5.38
C MET A 17 41.26 -3.93 -4.04
N ILE A 18 41.95 -4.22 -2.94
CA ILE A 18 41.64 -3.66 -1.61
C ILE A 18 41.79 -2.13 -1.61
N LYS A 19 42.78 -1.58 -2.31
CA LYS A 19 42.94 -0.11 -2.43
C LYS A 19 41.87 0.54 -3.31
N GLN A 20 41.35 -0.14 -4.33
CA GLN A 20 40.23 0.37 -5.12
C GLN A 20 38.91 0.29 -4.35
N LEU A 21 38.74 -0.73 -3.50
CA LEU A 21 37.59 -0.88 -2.62
C LEU A 21 37.58 0.14 -1.48
N ASN A 22 38.74 0.42 -0.85
CA ASN A 22 38.85 1.37 0.26
C ASN A 22 38.81 2.85 -0.15
N LYS A 23 38.89 3.18 -1.45
CA LYS A 23 38.75 4.56 -1.94
C LYS A 23 37.29 5.01 -2.06
N ILE A 24 36.34 4.14 -1.68
CA ILE A 24 34.90 4.40 -1.60
C ILE A 24 34.49 4.09 -0.15
N THR A 25 34.67 5.05 0.75
CA THR A 25 34.08 5.02 2.10
C THR A 25 33.21 6.28 2.16
N GLU A 26 31.91 6.23 2.43
CA GLU A 26 31.18 5.58 3.53
C GLU A 26 29.91 4.86 3.01
N ASP A 27 29.92 3.54 2.85
CA ASP A 27 28.73 2.68 2.67
C ASP A 27 29.22 1.24 2.79
N THR A 28 28.92 0.53 3.88
CA THR A 28 29.47 -0.80 4.14
C THR A 28 28.68 -1.86 3.37
N PRO A 29 29.26 -2.54 2.35
CA PRO A 29 28.61 -3.67 1.70
C PRO A 29 28.47 -4.86 2.65
N VAL A 30 27.38 -5.63 2.51
CA VAL A 30 27.23 -6.92 3.19
C VAL A 30 28.06 -7.96 2.44
N ILE A 31 28.98 -8.63 3.13
CA ILE A 31 29.86 -9.66 2.57
C ILE A 31 29.42 -11.02 3.14
N LEU A 32 29.06 -11.96 2.26
CA LEU A 32 28.81 -13.36 2.62
C LEU A 32 30.06 -14.19 2.30
N SER A 33 30.65 -14.83 3.30
CA SER A 33 31.74 -15.79 3.11
C SER A 33 31.26 -17.21 3.42
N ASN A 34 31.04 -18.02 2.39
CA ASN A 34 31.20 -19.47 2.45
C ASN A 34 31.72 -19.90 1.07
N ASN A 35 32.83 -20.65 1.09
CA ASN A 35 33.67 -21.04 -0.04
C ASN A 35 33.05 -20.86 -1.45
N GLU A 36 33.62 -19.86 -2.15
CA GLU A 36 33.75 -19.67 -3.61
C GLU A 36 32.93 -18.58 -4.33
N VAL A 37 31.98 -17.86 -3.73
CA VAL A 37 31.44 -16.64 -4.38
C VAL A 37 31.07 -15.56 -3.34
N GLU A 38 31.85 -14.48 -3.26
CA GLU A 38 31.44 -13.25 -2.56
C GLU A 38 30.42 -12.51 -3.42
N LEU A 39 29.13 -12.68 -3.12
CA LEU A 39 28.07 -11.87 -3.72
C LEU A 39 27.98 -10.54 -2.98
N VAL A 40 28.57 -9.50 -3.56
CA VAL A 40 28.47 -8.12 -3.06
C VAL A 40 27.18 -7.51 -3.61
N VAL A 41 26.17 -7.39 -2.74
CA VAL A 41 24.89 -6.74 -3.08
C VAL A 41 24.91 -5.29 -2.61
N ASN A 42 24.60 -4.36 -3.52
CA ASN A 42 24.46 -2.95 -3.17
C ASN A 42 23.01 -2.65 -2.76
N LEU A 43 22.79 -2.46 -1.46
CA LEU A 43 21.48 -2.11 -0.91
C LEU A 43 21.19 -0.60 -0.99
N ASN A 44 22.18 0.23 -1.35
CA ASN A 44 22.03 1.68 -1.41
C ASN A 44 21.63 2.14 -2.82
N ILE A 45 20.34 2.01 -3.14
CA ILE A 45 19.79 2.39 -4.43
C ILE A 45 19.49 3.90 -4.41
N LYS A 46 20.31 4.71 -5.09
CA LYS A 46 20.17 6.17 -5.15
C LYS A 46 19.76 6.70 -6.52
N SER A 47 19.79 5.85 -7.55
CA SER A 47 19.53 6.24 -8.93
C SER A 47 18.80 5.15 -9.72
N GLN A 48 18.23 5.53 -10.86
CA GLN A 48 17.58 4.58 -11.76
C GLN A 48 18.57 3.53 -12.29
N THR A 49 19.83 3.90 -12.46
CA THR A 49 20.91 2.99 -12.85
C THR A 49 21.21 1.99 -11.74
N ASP A 50 21.18 2.41 -10.47
CA ASP A 50 21.36 1.50 -9.33
C ASP A 50 20.17 0.55 -9.20
N LEU A 51 18.95 1.03 -9.46
CA LEU A 51 17.75 0.20 -9.46
C LEU A 51 17.85 -0.92 -10.50
N GLN A 52 18.25 -0.60 -11.73
CA GLN A 52 18.43 -1.61 -12.79
C GLN A 52 19.49 -2.66 -12.44
N LYS A 53 20.58 -2.23 -11.78
CA LYS A 53 21.61 -3.15 -11.29
C LYS A 53 21.08 -4.05 -10.18
N ALA A 54 20.36 -3.49 -9.21
CA ALA A 54 19.76 -4.22 -8.11
C ALA A 54 18.72 -5.25 -8.61
N GLU A 55 17.84 -4.87 -9.54
CA GLU A 55 16.87 -5.79 -10.16
C GLU A 55 17.57 -6.95 -10.88
N LYS A 56 18.65 -6.66 -11.62
CA LYS A 56 19.44 -7.72 -12.26
C LYS A 56 20.11 -8.65 -11.24
N GLN A 57 20.67 -8.10 -10.16
CA GLN A 57 21.26 -8.90 -9.08
C GLN A 57 20.22 -9.78 -8.39
N LEU A 58 18.99 -9.27 -8.22
CA LEU A 58 17.88 -10.02 -7.65
C LEU A 58 17.50 -11.22 -8.54
N ASP A 59 17.42 -11.03 -9.86
CA ASP A 59 17.16 -12.12 -10.81
C ASP A 59 18.25 -13.21 -10.74
N GLU A 60 19.52 -12.82 -10.65
CA GLU A 60 20.66 -13.74 -10.49
C GLU A 60 20.59 -14.51 -9.16
N LEU A 61 20.19 -13.85 -8.07
CA LEU A 61 20.02 -14.48 -6.77
C LEU A 61 18.87 -15.50 -6.74
N HIS A 62 17.74 -15.23 -7.40
CA HIS A 62 16.64 -16.21 -7.49
C HIS A 62 17.04 -17.47 -8.27
N ASP A 63 17.84 -17.34 -9.35
CA ASP A 63 18.37 -18.51 -10.06
C ASP A 63 19.33 -19.33 -9.18
N TYR A 64 20.09 -18.66 -8.31
CA TYR A 64 20.98 -19.32 -7.34
C TYR A 64 20.21 -19.95 -6.17
N GLU A 65 19.17 -19.31 -5.66
CA GLU A 65 18.25 -19.82 -4.62
C GLU A 65 17.70 -21.19 -5.04
N TRP A 66 17.28 -21.34 -6.29
CA TRP A 66 16.77 -22.61 -6.84
C TRP A 66 17.80 -23.75 -6.83
N LYS A 67 19.10 -23.42 -6.89
CA LYS A 67 20.20 -24.40 -7.00
C LYS A 67 20.82 -24.76 -5.66
N THR A 68 20.48 -24.05 -4.60
CA THR A 68 21.08 -24.23 -3.27
C THR A 68 20.16 -24.97 -2.30
N SER A 69 20.76 -25.55 -1.24
CA SER A 69 20.03 -26.22 -0.16
C SER A 69 20.79 -26.07 1.16
N GLY A 70 20.12 -26.32 2.29
CA GLY A 70 20.74 -26.22 3.62
C GLY A 70 21.05 -24.78 4.06
N GLU A 71 22.12 -24.57 4.81
CA GLU A 71 22.48 -23.26 5.39
C GLU A 71 22.74 -22.18 4.31
N SER A 72 23.27 -22.57 3.15
CA SER A 72 23.47 -21.65 2.03
C SER A 72 22.14 -21.10 1.50
N TYR A 73 21.05 -21.86 1.57
CA TYR A 73 19.73 -21.41 1.12
C TYR A 73 19.20 -20.28 2.00
N GLU A 74 19.30 -20.41 3.33
CA GLU A 74 18.79 -19.38 4.26
C GLU A 74 19.53 -18.04 4.10
N SER A 75 20.86 -18.10 3.90
CA SER A 75 21.69 -16.90 3.66
C SER A 75 21.35 -16.19 2.35
N VAL A 76 21.13 -16.96 1.27
CA VAL A 76 20.70 -16.43 -0.02
C VAL A 76 19.32 -15.80 0.10
N ARG A 77 18.39 -16.48 0.78
CA ARG A 77 17.02 -16.00 1.01
C ARG A 77 16.99 -14.68 1.80
N ASP A 78 17.76 -14.58 2.88
CA ASP A 78 17.88 -13.33 3.66
C ASP A 78 18.44 -12.18 2.80
N THR A 79 19.38 -12.48 1.90
CA THR A 79 19.93 -11.48 0.97
C THR A 79 18.92 -11.03 -0.08
N ILE A 80 18.15 -11.98 -0.64
CA ILE A 80 17.03 -11.69 -1.54
C ILE A 80 16.03 -10.77 -0.83
N ASP A 81 15.59 -11.13 0.37
CA ASP A 81 14.59 -10.35 1.11
C ASP A 81 15.08 -8.92 1.40
N LYS A 82 16.36 -8.73 1.74
CA LYS A 82 16.98 -7.41 1.93
C LYS A 82 17.05 -6.58 0.64
N LEU A 83 17.38 -7.22 -0.48
CA LEU A 83 17.48 -6.55 -1.78
C LEU A 83 16.10 -6.17 -2.32
N GLU A 84 15.11 -7.06 -2.18
CA GLU A 84 13.70 -6.78 -2.46
C GLU A 84 13.22 -5.58 -1.64
N GLU A 85 13.51 -5.54 -0.33
CA GLU A 85 13.16 -4.41 0.53
C GLU A 85 13.80 -3.10 0.04
N ALA A 86 15.08 -3.12 -0.34
CA ALA A 86 15.78 -1.94 -0.86
C ALA A 86 15.18 -1.44 -2.19
N ILE A 87 14.89 -2.35 -3.12
CA ILE A 87 14.25 -2.04 -4.42
C ILE A 87 12.86 -1.43 -4.20
N ASP A 88 12.06 -2.04 -3.32
CA ASP A 88 10.72 -1.56 -3.00
C ASP A 88 10.74 -0.18 -2.37
N ASN A 89 11.69 0.08 -1.47
CA ASN A 89 11.90 1.40 -0.85
C ASN A 89 12.23 2.45 -1.90
N TYR A 90 13.20 2.20 -2.79
CA TYR A 90 13.56 3.15 -3.84
C TYR A 90 12.38 3.42 -4.79
N LYS A 91 11.71 2.36 -5.27
CA LYS A 91 10.52 2.51 -6.14
C LYS A 91 9.40 3.24 -5.43
N TYR A 92 9.26 3.07 -4.12
CA TYR A 92 8.29 3.81 -3.33
C TYR A 92 8.65 5.29 -3.25
N GLU A 93 9.88 5.64 -2.86
CA GLU A 93 10.37 7.03 -2.77
C GLU A 93 10.28 7.75 -4.11
N ALA A 94 10.74 7.14 -5.20
CA ALA A 94 10.66 7.71 -6.55
C ALA A 94 9.20 7.96 -6.99
N ARG A 95 8.27 7.05 -6.64
CA ARG A 95 6.83 7.26 -6.86
C ARG A 95 6.31 8.42 -6.02
N GLN A 96 6.75 8.56 -4.78
CA GLN A 96 6.36 9.68 -3.91
C GLN A 96 6.87 11.01 -4.44
N GLU A 97 8.13 11.12 -4.85
CA GLU A 97 8.67 12.36 -5.42
C GLU A 97 7.95 12.77 -6.70
N LYS A 98 7.72 11.81 -7.59
CA LYS A 98 6.95 12.05 -8.82
C LYS A 98 5.53 12.52 -8.47
N TYR A 99 4.86 11.82 -7.55
CA TYR A 99 3.53 12.18 -7.08
C TYR A 99 3.50 13.58 -6.46
N ILE A 100 4.47 13.94 -5.63
CA ILE A 100 4.58 15.29 -5.03
C ILE A 100 4.74 16.33 -6.14
N ARG A 101 5.64 16.14 -7.09
CA ARG A 101 5.86 17.07 -8.21
C ARG A 101 4.61 17.23 -9.08
N GLU A 102 3.94 16.13 -9.40
CA GLU A 102 2.70 16.14 -10.17
C GLU A 102 1.55 16.80 -9.38
N ARG A 103 1.46 16.52 -8.08
CA ARG A 103 0.47 17.12 -7.18
C ARG A 103 0.72 18.61 -6.99
N GLU A 104 1.97 19.08 -6.97
CA GLU A 104 2.31 20.50 -6.84
C GLU A 104 2.06 21.28 -8.14
N SER A 105 2.39 20.69 -9.29
CA SER A 105 2.21 21.31 -10.62
C SER A 105 0.75 21.41 -11.05
N PHE A 106 -0.12 20.56 -10.51
CA PHE A 106 -1.57 20.54 -10.79
C PHE A 106 -2.42 20.58 -9.53
N ARG A 107 -1.97 21.27 -8.47
CA ARG A 107 -2.69 21.31 -7.20
C ARG A 107 -4.03 22.04 -7.36
N GLU A 108 -5.10 21.31 -7.10
CA GLU A 108 -6.41 21.86 -6.85
C GLU A 108 -6.56 22.14 -5.35
N TYR A 109 -6.95 23.35 -5.02
CA TYR A 109 -7.18 23.87 -3.70
C TYR A 109 -8.69 23.91 -3.49
N PRO A 110 -9.29 22.92 -2.81
CA PRO A 110 -10.70 22.96 -2.45
C PRO A 110 -10.96 24.14 -1.51
N LEU A 111 -12.13 24.76 -1.63
CA LEU A 111 -12.49 25.97 -0.89
C LEU A 111 -13.86 25.78 -0.25
N GLU A 112 -14.02 26.33 0.95
CA GLU A 112 -15.34 26.55 1.55
C GLU A 112 -16.02 27.67 0.76
N GLU A 113 -17.01 27.31 -0.07
CA GLU A 113 -17.76 28.16 -1.02
C GLU A 113 -17.49 29.66 -0.91
N VAL A 114 -16.62 30.17 -1.81
CA VAL A 114 -16.22 31.58 -1.83
C VAL A 114 -17.02 32.32 -2.89
N ALA A 115 -18.03 33.08 -2.47
CA ALA A 115 -18.80 33.94 -3.36
C ALA A 115 -17.93 35.07 -3.95
N VAL A 116 -17.94 35.22 -5.27
CA VAL A 116 -17.21 36.26 -6.00
C VAL A 116 -18.04 36.84 -7.15
N VAL A 117 -17.71 38.06 -7.57
CA VAL A 117 -18.24 38.69 -8.78
C VAL A 117 -17.12 38.81 -9.81
N LEU A 118 -17.31 38.20 -10.98
CA LEU A 118 -16.37 38.17 -12.10
C LEU A 118 -16.79 39.15 -13.19
N HIS A 119 -15.88 40.01 -13.62
CA HIS A 119 -15.94 40.63 -14.95
C HIS A 119 -15.18 39.74 -15.93
N TYR A 120 -15.91 38.87 -16.65
CA TYR A 120 -15.33 37.74 -17.38
C TYR A 120 -15.39 37.90 -18.89
N ARG A 121 -14.25 37.76 -19.58
CA ARG A 121 -14.14 37.74 -21.04
C ARG A 121 -14.37 36.32 -21.58
N LYS A 122 -15.46 36.13 -22.32
CA LYS A 122 -15.78 34.89 -23.02
C LYS A 122 -14.79 34.63 -24.17
N GLU A 123 -14.87 33.44 -24.76
CA GLU A 123 -14.03 33.04 -25.89
C GLU A 123 -14.25 33.88 -27.15
N ASN A 124 -15.49 34.29 -27.41
CA ASN A 124 -15.85 35.20 -28.50
C ASN A 124 -15.46 36.68 -28.23
N GLY A 125 -14.77 36.97 -27.12
CA GLY A 125 -14.37 38.33 -26.72
C GLY A 125 -15.42 39.12 -25.93
N GLU A 126 -16.67 38.66 -25.87
CA GLU A 126 -17.75 39.33 -25.15
C GLU A 126 -17.49 39.32 -23.63
N ILE A 127 -17.76 40.45 -22.97
CA ILE A 127 -17.62 40.59 -21.52
C ILE A 127 -18.96 40.30 -20.85
N SER A 128 -18.92 39.55 -19.75
CA SER A 128 -20.09 39.24 -18.92
C SER A 128 -19.78 39.41 -17.45
N ASN A 129 -20.74 39.93 -16.69
CA ASN A 129 -20.66 39.96 -15.23
C ASN A 129 -21.29 38.69 -14.66
N ARG A 130 -20.62 38.03 -13.72
CA ARG A 130 -21.07 36.74 -13.19
C ARG A 130 -20.88 36.70 -11.68
N THR A 131 -21.92 36.32 -10.96
CA THR A 131 -21.78 35.86 -9.58
C THR A 131 -21.47 34.37 -9.60
N VAL A 132 -20.43 33.98 -8.88
CA VAL A 132 -19.94 32.59 -8.82
C VAL A 132 -19.62 32.22 -7.38
N ASP A 133 -20.12 31.06 -6.93
CA ASP A 133 -19.69 30.47 -5.66
C ASP A 133 -18.54 29.50 -5.95
N VAL A 134 -17.32 29.94 -5.68
CA VAL A 134 -16.10 29.19 -6.01
C VAL A 134 -15.90 28.06 -5.01
N THR A 135 -15.83 26.84 -5.51
CA THR A 135 -15.62 25.62 -4.72
C THR A 135 -14.18 25.12 -4.77
N SER A 136 -13.41 25.48 -5.80
CA SER A 136 -12.00 25.18 -5.86
C SER A 136 -11.21 26.12 -6.76
N TYR A 137 -9.91 26.21 -6.49
CA TYR A 137 -8.93 26.92 -7.30
C TYR A 137 -7.86 25.94 -7.76
N LYS A 138 -7.57 25.86 -9.05
CA LYS A 138 -6.49 25.02 -9.59
C LYS A 138 -5.36 25.89 -10.07
N LYS A 139 -4.21 25.77 -9.40
CA LYS A 139 -2.96 26.40 -9.82
C LYS A 139 -2.33 25.56 -10.91
N THR A 140 -1.73 26.24 -11.86
CA THR A 140 -0.88 25.68 -12.89
C THR A 140 0.47 26.39 -12.84
N ASP A 141 1.54 25.69 -13.22
CA ASP A 141 2.88 26.30 -13.29
C ASP A 141 3.00 27.32 -14.42
N PHE A 142 2.17 27.18 -15.46
CA PHE A 142 2.05 28.20 -16.49
C PHE A 142 1.18 29.34 -15.96
N ALA A 143 1.76 30.54 -15.89
CA ALA A 143 1.16 31.73 -15.27
C ALA A 143 -0.26 32.07 -15.76
N ASP A 144 -0.61 31.66 -16.99
CA ASP A 144 -1.86 32.05 -17.65
C ASP A 144 -2.92 30.93 -17.73
N SER A 145 -2.69 29.76 -17.11
CA SER A 145 -3.60 28.62 -17.22
C SER A 145 -4.24 28.17 -15.90
N SER A 146 -4.25 29.02 -14.88
CA SER A 146 -4.97 28.69 -13.64
C SER A 146 -6.48 28.75 -13.85
N TYR A 147 -7.23 27.96 -13.07
CA TYR A 147 -8.68 27.84 -13.18
C TYR A 147 -9.35 28.04 -11.83
N ILE A 148 -10.55 28.60 -11.82
CA ILE A 148 -11.49 28.51 -10.70
C ILE A 148 -12.67 27.64 -11.12
N TYR A 149 -13.19 26.84 -10.21
CA TYR A 149 -14.39 26.02 -10.40
C TYR A 149 -15.44 26.49 -9.41
N GLY A 150 -16.68 26.58 -9.85
CA GLY A 150 -17.75 27.04 -8.97
C GLY A 150 -19.11 27.07 -9.63
N TYR A 151 -20.14 27.29 -8.82
CA TYR A 151 -21.52 27.40 -9.25
C TYR A 151 -21.78 28.78 -9.87
N CYS A 152 -22.16 28.83 -11.15
CA CYS A 152 -22.40 30.08 -11.86
C CYS A 152 -23.88 30.44 -11.85
N HIS A 153 -24.26 31.45 -11.06
CA HIS A 153 -25.66 31.89 -10.92
C HIS A 153 -26.30 32.37 -12.22
N LEU A 154 -25.52 33.00 -13.12
CA LEU A 154 -26.03 33.43 -14.43
C LEU A 154 -26.46 32.26 -15.32
N ARG A 155 -25.86 31.09 -15.14
CA ARG A 155 -26.12 29.89 -15.95
C ARG A 155 -26.81 28.77 -15.19
N ASN A 156 -26.97 28.91 -13.88
CA ASN A 156 -27.57 27.93 -12.98
C ASN A 156 -26.88 26.55 -13.04
N GLU A 157 -25.54 26.53 -13.17
CA GLU A 157 -24.75 25.31 -13.28
C GLU A 157 -23.30 25.49 -12.82
N TYR A 158 -22.61 24.39 -12.47
CA TYR A 158 -21.18 24.38 -12.17
C TYR A 158 -20.34 24.59 -13.43
N ARG A 159 -19.37 25.51 -13.37
CA ARG A 159 -18.51 25.85 -14.51
C ARG A 159 -17.06 26.06 -14.07
N THR A 160 -16.17 25.85 -15.04
CA THR A 160 -14.76 26.20 -14.95
C THR A 160 -14.51 27.57 -15.59
N PHE A 161 -13.75 28.43 -14.92
CA PHE A 161 -13.33 29.73 -15.45
C PHE A 161 -11.82 29.83 -15.45
N ARG A 162 -11.24 30.11 -16.63
CA ARG A 162 -9.82 30.44 -16.71
C ARG A 162 -9.53 31.80 -16.08
N VAL A 163 -8.49 31.87 -15.26
CA VAL A 163 -8.11 33.08 -14.52
C VAL A 163 -7.64 34.20 -15.46
N ASP A 164 -6.94 33.87 -16.55
CA ASP A 164 -6.48 34.83 -17.58
C ASP A 164 -7.63 35.56 -18.33
N ARG A 165 -8.85 35.02 -18.24
CA ARG A 165 -10.06 35.62 -18.82
C ARG A 165 -10.83 36.49 -17.83
N ILE A 166 -10.45 36.52 -16.55
CA ILE A 166 -11.04 37.39 -15.52
C ILE A 166 -10.40 38.77 -15.62
N LYS A 167 -11.19 39.79 -16.02
CA LYS A 167 -10.73 41.19 -16.16
C LYS A 167 -10.72 41.94 -14.83
N SER A 168 -11.65 41.59 -13.95
CA SER A 168 -11.71 42.09 -12.58
C SER A 168 -12.46 41.05 -11.74
N LEU A 169 -12.04 40.93 -10.49
CA LEU A 169 -12.60 40.03 -9.49
C LEU A 169 -12.95 40.85 -8.26
N ALA A 170 -14.15 40.69 -7.72
CA ALA A 170 -14.55 41.27 -6.44
C ALA A 170 -15.02 40.19 -5.46
N ASP A 171 -14.74 40.36 -4.17
CA ASP A 171 -15.32 39.53 -3.12
C ASP A 171 -16.85 39.73 -3.11
N GLY A 172 -17.61 38.64 -3.17
CA GLY A 172 -19.07 38.69 -3.29
C GLY A 172 -19.78 39.20 -2.04
N LYS A 173 -19.11 39.22 -0.88
CA LYS A 173 -19.66 39.73 0.39
C LYS A 173 -19.27 41.19 0.62
N THR A 174 -18.01 41.55 0.42
CA THR A 174 -17.51 42.89 0.74
C THR A 174 -17.55 43.85 -0.45
N GLY A 175 -17.58 43.34 -1.68
CA GLY A 175 -17.44 44.15 -2.90
C GLY A 175 -16.02 44.64 -3.16
N GLU A 176 -15.04 44.28 -2.33
CA GLU A 176 -13.65 44.69 -2.49
C GLU A 176 -13.02 44.06 -3.74
N ILE A 177 -12.30 44.88 -4.53
CA ILE A 177 -11.61 44.41 -5.73
C ILE A 177 -10.35 43.62 -5.35
N ILE A 178 -10.30 42.37 -5.81
CA ILE A 178 -9.20 41.43 -5.59
C ILE A 178 -8.17 41.60 -6.72
N LYS A 179 -7.01 42.19 -6.37
CA LYS A 179 -5.92 42.45 -7.33
C LYS A 179 -5.10 41.21 -7.66
N ASP A 180 -4.81 40.39 -6.65
CA ASP A 180 -4.05 39.16 -6.80
C ASP A 180 -4.97 37.96 -6.55
N ILE A 181 -5.56 37.46 -7.64
CA ILE A 181 -6.51 36.35 -7.63
C ILE A 181 -5.89 35.08 -7.02
N LYS A 182 -4.63 34.80 -7.37
CA LYS A 182 -3.92 33.61 -6.91
C LYS A 182 -3.69 33.66 -5.40
N SER A 183 -3.09 34.75 -4.91
CA SER A 183 -2.82 34.90 -3.48
C SER A 183 -4.12 34.95 -2.67
N TYR A 184 -5.19 35.52 -3.22
CA TYR A 184 -6.50 35.53 -2.58
C TYR A 184 -7.04 34.11 -2.34
N PHE A 185 -7.12 33.27 -3.37
CA PHE A 185 -7.65 31.92 -3.23
C PHE A 185 -6.73 31.00 -2.41
N ILE A 186 -5.41 31.14 -2.52
CA ILE A 186 -4.47 30.40 -1.65
C ILE A 186 -4.72 30.75 -0.18
N LYS A 187 -4.87 32.03 0.16
CA LYS A 187 -5.18 32.44 1.55
C LYS A 187 -6.53 31.90 2.04
N LYS A 188 -7.56 31.89 1.17
CA LYS A 188 -8.86 31.29 1.51
C LYS A 188 -8.73 29.79 1.79
N TYR A 189 -7.97 29.07 0.97
CA TYR A 189 -7.65 27.67 1.21
C TYR A 189 -6.86 27.47 2.51
N GLU A 190 -5.80 28.24 2.76
CA GLU A 190 -4.99 28.16 3.99
C GLU A 190 -5.82 28.40 5.26
N SER A 191 -6.89 29.19 5.17
CA SER A 191 -7.84 29.39 6.27
C SER A 191 -8.93 28.31 6.40
N SER A 192 -9.07 27.41 5.43
CA SER A 192 -10.13 26.40 5.37
C SER A 192 -9.81 25.12 6.15
N ILE A 193 -10.84 24.31 6.40
CA ILE A 193 -10.66 22.96 6.97
C ILE A 193 -9.82 22.05 6.07
N TYR A 194 -9.90 22.21 4.75
CA TYR A 194 -9.16 21.38 3.81
C TYR A 194 -7.65 21.54 3.92
N TYR A 195 -7.16 22.76 4.16
CA TYR A 195 -5.74 22.98 4.40
C TYR A 195 -5.28 22.31 5.69
N LYS A 196 -6.07 22.40 6.76
CA LYS A 196 -5.77 21.68 8.00
C LYS A 196 -5.70 20.17 7.77
N MET A 197 -6.61 19.61 6.98
CA MET A 197 -6.59 18.19 6.60
C MET A 197 -5.35 17.82 5.80
N ASP A 198 -4.93 18.65 4.82
CA ASP A 198 -3.71 18.41 4.05
C ASP A 198 -2.45 18.49 4.95
N CYS A 199 -2.36 19.48 5.84
CA CYS A 199 -1.28 19.56 6.83
C CYS A 199 -1.26 18.36 7.75
N LEU A 200 -2.44 17.90 8.17
CA LEU A 200 -2.58 16.76 9.04
C LEU A 200 -2.12 15.46 8.36
N PHE A 201 -2.60 15.27 7.14
CA PHE A 201 -2.24 14.15 6.29
C PHE A 201 -0.74 14.09 6.08
N GLU A 202 -0.10 15.21 5.73
CA GLU A 202 1.34 15.23 5.50
C GLU A 202 2.12 14.95 6.79
N LYS A 203 1.66 15.48 7.93
CA LYS A 203 2.33 15.30 9.22
C LYS A 203 2.28 13.86 9.74
N TYR A 204 1.17 13.16 9.52
CA TYR A 204 0.92 11.82 10.09
C TYR A 204 0.66 10.76 9.03
N LYS A 205 1.15 10.97 7.80
CA LYS A 205 0.90 10.11 6.64
C LYS A 205 1.17 8.64 6.92
N GLU A 206 2.30 8.33 7.54
CA GLU A 206 2.69 6.94 7.83
C GLU A 206 1.74 6.28 8.83
N ILE A 207 1.24 7.04 9.82
CA ILE A 207 0.24 6.52 10.77
C ILE A 207 -1.04 6.18 10.02
N PHE A 208 -1.55 7.10 9.20
CA PHE A 208 -2.79 6.86 8.47
C PHE A 208 -2.67 5.67 7.52
N ARG A 209 -1.53 5.52 6.85
CA ARG A 209 -1.25 4.35 6.00
C ARG A 209 -1.20 3.05 6.80
N VAL A 210 -0.53 3.02 7.95
CA VAL A 210 -0.47 1.85 8.85
C VAL A 210 -1.86 1.45 9.33
N LEU A 211 -2.64 2.40 9.84
CA LEU A 211 -4.00 2.13 10.32
C LEU A 211 -4.91 1.70 9.17
N PHE A 212 -4.79 2.32 8.00
CA PHE A 212 -5.59 1.98 6.83
C PHE A 212 -5.24 0.59 6.27
N TYR A 213 -3.97 0.21 6.26
CA TYR A 213 -3.55 -1.14 5.87
C TYR A 213 -4.23 -2.21 6.72
N ILE A 214 -4.24 -2.02 8.05
CA ILE A 214 -4.84 -2.95 8.99
C ILE A 214 -6.34 -3.00 8.80
N ALA A 215 -7.00 -1.84 8.77
CA ALA A 215 -8.45 -1.78 8.57
C ALA A 215 -8.91 -2.34 7.21
N LYS A 216 -8.04 -2.41 6.20
CA LYS A 216 -8.33 -2.95 4.85
C LYS A 216 -7.79 -4.36 4.61
N ALA A 217 -7.22 -5.01 5.62
CA ALA A 217 -6.51 -6.27 5.45
C ALA A 217 -7.40 -7.43 4.97
N ASP A 218 -8.71 -7.38 5.28
CA ASP A 218 -9.75 -8.31 4.82
C ASP A 218 -10.43 -7.88 3.50
N GLY A 219 -10.06 -6.71 2.96
CA GLY A 219 -10.63 -6.09 1.76
C GLY A 219 -11.79 -5.12 2.02
N SER A 220 -12.31 -5.05 3.24
CA SER A 220 -13.42 -4.18 3.64
C SER A 220 -12.91 -3.01 4.50
N TYR A 221 -13.74 -1.98 4.72
CA TYR A 221 -13.44 -0.93 5.71
C TYR A 221 -14.75 -0.54 6.38
N LEU A 222 -15.02 -1.20 7.49
CA LEU A 222 -16.31 -1.26 8.13
C LEU A 222 -16.56 -0.04 9.02
N LYS A 223 -17.84 0.18 9.36
CA LYS A 223 -18.26 1.33 10.17
C LYS A 223 -17.60 1.35 11.57
N ALA A 224 -17.38 0.18 12.18
CA ALA A 224 -16.75 0.09 13.49
C ALA A 224 -15.28 0.52 13.47
N GLU A 225 -14.52 0.07 12.47
CA GLU A 225 -13.10 0.44 12.26
C GLU A 225 -12.96 1.93 11.98
N LYS A 226 -13.88 2.49 11.18
CA LYS A 226 -13.96 3.94 10.92
C LYS A 226 -14.07 4.75 12.21
N ILE A 227 -14.90 4.31 13.16
CA ILE A 227 -15.06 4.99 14.45
C ILE A 227 -13.74 5.01 15.22
N VAL A 228 -13.04 3.87 15.30
CA VAL A 228 -11.73 3.78 15.96
C VAL A 228 -10.71 4.72 15.32
N ILE A 229 -10.64 4.75 13.98
CA ILE A 229 -9.72 5.64 13.26
C ILE A 229 -10.09 7.10 13.50
N ARG A 230 -11.37 7.50 13.43
CA ARG A 230 -11.80 8.88 13.69
C ARG A 230 -11.41 9.36 15.08
N ASP A 231 -11.59 8.51 16.08
CA ASP A 231 -11.21 8.81 17.46
C ASP A 231 -9.69 8.94 17.62
N ALA A 232 -8.93 8.08 16.95
CA ALA A 232 -7.47 8.17 16.88
C ALA A 232 -7.01 9.49 16.23
N VAL A 233 -7.61 9.87 15.09
CA VAL A 233 -7.30 11.14 14.43
C VAL A 233 -7.57 12.33 15.36
N ARG A 234 -8.73 12.37 16.02
CA ARG A 234 -9.06 13.46 16.97
C ARG A 234 -8.10 13.53 18.14
N LYS A 235 -7.68 12.39 18.69
CA LYS A 235 -6.67 12.34 19.75
C LYS A 235 -5.29 12.82 19.27
N LEU A 236 -4.90 12.48 18.05
CA LEU A 236 -3.64 12.91 17.43
C LEU A 236 -3.59 14.43 17.24
N THR A 237 -4.71 15.02 16.81
CA THR A 237 -4.77 16.45 16.46
C THR A 237 -5.10 17.34 17.62
N ASN A 238 -5.86 16.82 18.60
CA ASN A 238 -6.56 17.64 19.58
C ASN A 238 -7.43 18.72 18.91
N ASP A 239 -7.98 18.44 17.72
CA ASP A 239 -8.80 19.37 16.95
C ASP A 239 -10.25 18.85 16.85
N SER A 240 -11.15 19.49 17.60
CA SER A 240 -12.56 19.16 17.62
C SER A 240 -13.33 19.66 16.39
N SER A 241 -12.71 20.46 15.51
CA SER A 241 -13.35 20.93 14.27
C SER A 241 -13.39 19.87 13.17
N LEU A 242 -12.67 18.75 13.33
CA LEU A 242 -12.68 17.63 12.38
C LEU A 242 -13.95 16.78 12.53
N THR A 243 -14.82 16.89 11.53
CA THR A 243 -16.04 16.06 11.43
C THR A 243 -15.72 14.64 10.99
N ASP A 244 -16.68 13.73 11.18
CA ASP A 244 -16.56 12.34 10.72
C ASP A 244 -16.42 12.28 9.19
N GLU A 245 -17.16 13.13 8.48
CA GLU A 245 -17.13 13.27 7.02
C GLU A 245 -15.76 13.72 6.54
N ASN A 246 -15.16 14.73 7.19
CA ASN A 246 -13.82 15.20 6.83
C ASN A 246 -12.79 14.07 6.96
N ILE A 247 -12.83 13.31 8.06
CA ILE A 247 -11.88 12.23 8.29
C ILE A 247 -12.10 11.09 7.28
N ASP A 248 -13.36 10.73 6.99
CA ASP A 248 -13.69 9.71 6.00
C ASP A 248 -13.22 10.11 4.60
N ASP A 249 -13.44 11.36 4.19
CA ASP A 249 -12.98 11.90 2.91
C ASP A 249 -11.45 11.82 2.82
N MET A 250 -10.73 12.24 3.86
CA MET A 250 -9.27 12.12 3.93
C MET A 250 -8.80 10.67 3.78
N MET A 251 -9.44 9.73 4.48
CA MET A 251 -9.07 8.31 4.41
C MET A 251 -9.42 7.68 3.06
N SER A 252 -10.45 8.16 2.37
CA SER A 252 -10.84 7.67 1.04
C SER A 252 -9.82 8.00 -0.05
N MET A 253 -8.99 9.02 0.17
CA MET A 253 -7.92 9.43 -0.75
C MET A 253 -6.65 8.58 -0.59
N LEU A 254 -6.59 7.70 0.41
CA LEU A 254 -5.45 6.81 0.61
C LEU A 254 -5.52 5.59 -0.29
N ASP A 255 -4.41 5.30 -0.95
CA ASP A 255 -4.18 3.97 -1.51
C ASP A 255 -3.87 2.99 -0.38
N VAL A 256 -4.47 1.80 -0.44
CA VAL A 256 -4.15 0.72 0.51
C VAL A 256 -2.68 0.33 0.32
N PRO A 257 -1.82 0.45 1.35
CA PRO A 257 -0.41 0.09 1.22
C PRO A 257 -0.22 -1.40 0.90
N THR A 258 0.90 -1.73 0.26
CA THR A 258 1.38 -3.12 0.26
C THR A 258 1.92 -3.47 1.64
N PHE A 259 2.08 -4.77 1.94
CA PHE A 259 2.65 -5.18 3.23
C PHE A 259 4.08 -4.65 3.45
N ASN A 260 4.89 -4.60 2.40
CA ASN A 260 6.24 -4.02 2.49
C ASN A 260 6.19 -2.52 2.78
N ALA A 261 5.32 -1.77 2.10
CA ALA A 261 5.15 -0.35 2.38
C ALA A 261 4.64 -0.09 3.81
N PHE A 262 3.76 -0.96 4.32
CA PHE A 262 3.32 -0.94 5.72
C PHE A 262 4.51 -1.13 6.69
N LYS A 263 5.38 -2.13 6.45
CA LYS A 263 6.56 -2.38 7.29
C LYS A 263 7.48 -1.17 7.37
N VAL A 264 7.69 -0.51 6.23
CA VAL A 264 8.49 0.72 6.12
C VAL A 264 7.89 1.84 6.95
N ASP A 265 6.57 2.06 6.82
CA ASP A 265 5.85 3.07 7.60
C ASP A 265 5.96 2.82 9.11
N VAL A 266 5.84 1.56 9.57
CA VAL A 266 6.03 1.18 10.98
C VAL A 266 7.44 1.53 11.48
N LYS A 267 8.49 1.21 10.70
CA LYS A 267 9.87 1.58 11.05
C LYS A 267 10.05 3.10 11.13
N ILE A 268 9.45 3.85 10.20
CA ILE A 268 9.49 5.33 10.21
C ILE A 268 8.80 5.89 11.45
N ILE A 269 7.62 5.37 11.78
CA ILE A 269 6.87 5.74 12.99
C ILE A 269 7.71 5.53 14.24
N ASN A 270 8.38 4.38 14.39
CA ASN A 270 9.22 4.09 15.55
C ASN A 270 10.35 5.12 15.68
N LYS A 271 11.02 5.44 14.56
CA LYS A 271 12.08 6.46 14.52
C LYS A 271 11.58 7.85 14.92
N LYS A 272 10.36 8.22 14.54
CA LYS A 272 9.75 9.53 14.88
C LYS A 272 9.40 9.67 16.37
N LYS A 273 9.40 8.58 17.15
CA LYS A 273 9.08 8.56 18.61
C LYS A 273 7.83 9.35 18.96
N LEU A 274 6.75 9.09 18.22
CA LEU A 274 5.49 9.79 18.42
C LEU A 274 4.87 9.40 19.78
N SER A 275 4.17 10.35 20.41
CA SER A 275 3.55 10.16 21.74
C SER A 275 2.30 9.27 21.73
N ILE A 276 1.84 8.86 20.55
CA ILE A 276 0.64 8.05 20.42
C ILE A 276 0.97 6.56 20.40
N ASP A 277 0.15 5.77 21.08
CA ASP A 277 0.21 4.32 21.05
C ASP A 277 -0.53 3.79 19.81
N ILE A 278 0.19 3.74 18.70
CA ILE A 278 -0.36 3.29 17.41
C ILE A 278 -0.65 1.79 17.43
N PHE A 279 0.10 1.01 18.24
CA PHE A 279 -0.15 -0.43 18.38
C PHE A 279 -1.50 -0.70 19.03
N LYS A 280 -1.82 0.03 20.10
CA LYS A 280 -3.14 -0.06 20.74
C LYS A 280 -4.29 0.29 19.79
N ILE A 281 -4.13 1.33 18.96
CA ILE A 281 -5.16 1.72 18.00
C ILE A 281 -5.34 0.63 16.93
N ALA A 282 -4.24 0.09 16.43
CA ALA A 282 -4.27 -1.04 15.50
C ALA A 282 -5.00 -2.25 16.11
N LEU A 283 -4.78 -2.50 17.40
CA LEU A 283 -5.47 -3.56 18.12
C LEU A 283 -6.96 -3.28 18.28
N ASP A 284 -7.33 -2.06 18.63
CA ASP A 284 -8.73 -1.63 18.73
C ASP A 284 -9.47 -1.80 17.38
N ILE A 285 -8.80 -1.56 16.25
CA ILE A 285 -9.35 -1.81 14.90
C ILE A 285 -9.66 -3.30 14.71
N VAL A 286 -8.68 -4.17 14.94
CA VAL A 286 -8.84 -5.62 14.75
C VAL A 286 -9.89 -6.21 15.69
N ASN A 287 -9.98 -5.70 16.92
CA ASN A 287 -10.96 -6.10 17.92
C ASN A 287 -12.40 -5.66 17.58
N THR A 288 -12.61 -4.85 16.54
CA THR A 288 -13.98 -4.57 16.06
C THR A 288 -14.63 -5.77 15.38
N GLN A 289 -13.85 -6.79 15.00
CA GLN A 289 -14.30 -7.99 14.32
C GLN A 289 -14.21 -9.24 15.23
N ASN A 290 -15.07 -10.24 14.98
CA ASN A 290 -15.04 -11.50 15.74
C ASN A 290 -13.91 -12.45 15.32
N LYS A 291 -13.37 -12.29 14.11
CA LYS A 291 -12.34 -13.16 13.54
C LYS A 291 -11.20 -12.33 12.99
N VAL A 292 -10.01 -12.51 13.56
CA VAL A 292 -8.78 -11.89 13.07
C VAL A 292 -8.34 -12.55 11.76
N HIS A 293 -8.12 -11.75 10.73
CA HIS A 293 -7.61 -12.20 9.44
C HIS A 293 -6.09 -12.44 9.50
N THR A 294 -5.59 -13.36 8.66
CA THR A 294 -4.16 -13.72 8.65
C THR A 294 -3.24 -12.50 8.45
N LYS A 295 -3.64 -11.57 7.58
CA LYS A 295 -2.87 -10.34 7.29
C LYS A 295 -2.87 -9.35 8.45
N GLU A 296 -3.98 -9.22 9.18
CA GLU A 296 -4.06 -8.37 10.37
C GLU A 296 -3.14 -8.90 11.46
N ARG A 297 -3.16 -10.22 11.66
CA ARG A 297 -2.23 -10.88 12.58
C ARG A 297 -0.77 -10.60 12.21
N GLU A 298 -0.40 -10.82 10.95
CA GLU A 298 0.98 -10.59 10.49
C GLU A 298 1.39 -9.12 10.68
N ALA A 299 0.48 -8.18 10.44
CA ALA A 299 0.69 -6.76 10.68
C ALA A 299 0.91 -6.44 12.17
N LEU A 300 0.07 -6.98 13.06
CA LEU A 300 0.19 -6.78 14.50
C LEU A 300 1.46 -7.42 15.06
N GLU A 301 1.81 -8.65 14.64
CA GLU A 301 3.06 -9.31 15.02
C GLU A 301 4.27 -8.45 14.66
N TYR A 302 4.29 -7.93 13.42
CA TYR A 302 5.36 -7.06 12.96
C TYR A 302 5.45 -5.75 13.75
N MET A 303 4.32 -5.06 13.97
CA MET A 303 4.30 -3.84 14.77
C MET A 303 4.80 -4.09 16.19
N ALA A 304 4.41 -5.20 16.81
CA ALA A 304 4.80 -5.56 18.16
C ALA A 304 6.28 -5.92 18.31
N GLU A 305 6.99 -6.16 17.21
CA GLU A 305 8.45 -6.40 17.18
C GLU A 305 9.24 -5.13 16.88
N ASN A 306 8.62 -4.15 16.23
CA ASN A 306 9.32 -2.99 15.65
C ASN A 306 8.92 -1.64 16.28
N LEU A 307 7.96 -1.60 17.20
CA LEU A 307 7.58 -0.40 17.94
C LEU A 307 8.08 -0.49 19.39
N ASP A 308 8.80 0.53 19.84
CA ASP A 308 9.40 0.58 21.19
C ASP A 308 8.35 0.81 22.29
N ASN A 309 7.20 1.40 21.93
CA ASN A 309 6.19 1.90 22.86
C ASN A 309 5.09 0.87 23.22
N VAL A 310 5.28 -0.41 22.92
CA VAL A 310 4.29 -1.44 23.26
C VAL A 310 4.32 -1.65 24.78
N SER A 311 3.24 -1.29 25.48
CA SER A 311 3.20 -1.41 26.94
C SER A 311 3.27 -2.87 27.38
N LYS A 312 3.73 -3.13 28.61
CA LYS A 312 3.78 -4.49 29.17
C LYS A 312 2.41 -5.15 29.26
N ASP A 313 1.34 -4.37 29.44
CA ASP A 313 -0.02 -4.90 29.47
C ASP A 313 -0.47 -5.32 28.06
N ASP A 314 -0.05 -4.58 27.03
CA ASP A 314 -0.24 -4.98 25.63
C ASP A 314 0.63 -6.19 25.25
N ILE A 315 1.75 -6.40 25.94
CA ILE A 315 2.57 -7.62 25.81
C ILE A 315 1.86 -8.84 26.42
N VAL A 316 1.12 -8.68 27.53
CA VAL A 316 0.29 -9.76 28.08
C VAL A 316 -0.83 -10.10 27.09
N TYR A 317 -1.45 -9.08 26.50
CA TYR A 317 -2.39 -9.29 25.39
C TYR A 317 -1.72 -9.94 24.17
N LYS A 318 -0.48 -9.56 23.82
CA LYS A 318 0.32 -10.21 22.76
C LYS A 318 0.49 -11.69 23.06
N ALA A 319 0.77 -12.09 24.29
CA ALA A 319 0.93 -13.49 24.65
C ALA A 319 -0.38 -14.27 24.47
N ASP A 320 -1.49 -13.74 24.96
CA ASP A 320 -2.80 -14.40 24.87
C ASP A 320 -3.33 -14.41 23.42
N LEU A 321 -3.19 -13.30 22.70
CA LEU A 321 -3.53 -13.19 21.28
C LEU A 321 -2.65 -14.16 20.45
N VAL A 322 -1.33 -14.18 20.65
CA VAL A 322 -0.43 -15.13 19.96
C VAL A 322 -0.83 -16.57 20.27
N GLU A 323 -1.23 -16.88 21.50
CA GLU A 323 -1.71 -18.21 21.87
C GLU A 323 -3.03 -18.57 21.19
N GLN A 324 -4.00 -17.66 21.20
CA GLN A 324 -5.29 -17.81 20.49
C GLN A 324 -5.07 -17.99 18.97
N LEU A 325 -4.15 -17.21 18.39
CA LEU A 325 -3.80 -17.27 16.97
C LEU A 325 -3.07 -18.57 16.60
N LYS A 326 -2.21 -19.09 17.48
CA LYS A 326 -1.58 -20.42 17.33
C LYS A 326 -2.62 -21.53 17.37
N LYS A 327 -3.56 -21.47 18.31
CA LYS A 327 -4.69 -22.41 18.40
C LYS A 327 -5.52 -22.38 17.12
N GLN A 328 -5.80 -21.19 16.58
CA GLN A 328 -6.54 -21.02 15.34
C GLN A 328 -5.80 -21.61 14.12
N LYS A 329 -4.48 -21.35 13.95
CA LYS A 329 -3.68 -21.97 12.89
C LYS A 329 -3.68 -23.51 12.99
N ALA A 330 -3.59 -24.04 14.21
CA ALA A 330 -3.63 -25.48 14.44
C ALA A 330 -4.99 -26.09 14.05
N LEU A 331 -6.10 -25.42 14.40
CA LEU A 331 -7.46 -25.78 14.01
C LEU A 331 -7.62 -25.77 12.48
N GLU A 332 -7.21 -24.71 11.79
CA GLU A 332 -7.30 -24.63 10.32
C GLU A 332 -6.48 -25.73 9.62
N LYS A 333 -5.34 -26.11 10.18
CA LYS A 333 -4.55 -27.24 9.69
C LYS A 333 -5.29 -28.56 9.87
N LEU A 334 -5.89 -28.78 11.05
CA LEU A 334 -6.67 -29.97 11.36
C LEU A 334 -7.90 -30.11 10.44
N GLU A 335 -8.63 -29.02 10.20
CA GLU A 335 -9.77 -28.98 9.29
C GLU A 335 -9.39 -29.36 7.85
N LYS A 336 -8.24 -28.88 7.36
CA LYS A 336 -7.71 -29.26 6.04
C LYS A 336 -7.37 -30.75 5.99
N GLU A 337 -6.79 -31.30 7.04
CA GLU A 337 -6.47 -32.73 7.14
C GLU A 337 -7.73 -33.60 7.20
N ILE A 338 -8.75 -33.21 7.96
CA ILE A 338 -10.06 -33.90 8.02
C ILE A 338 -10.70 -33.91 6.64
N LYS A 339 -10.80 -32.74 5.99
CA LYS A 339 -11.38 -32.61 4.64
C LYS A 339 -10.61 -33.41 3.59
N TYR A 340 -9.30 -33.56 3.75
CA TYR A 340 -8.47 -34.41 2.89
C TYR A 340 -8.74 -35.90 3.13
N LYS A 341 -8.85 -36.32 4.40
CA LYS A 341 -9.22 -37.70 4.77
C LYS A 341 -10.61 -38.06 4.28
N ASP A 342 -11.58 -37.17 4.40
CA ASP A 342 -12.94 -37.37 3.90
C ASP A 342 -12.94 -37.62 2.39
N ARG A 343 -12.17 -36.84 1.63
CA ARG A 343 -11.99 -37.05 0.17
C ARG A 343 -11.33 -38.38 -0.17
N ILE A 344 -10.44 -38.90 0.67
CA ILE A 344 -9.82 -40.23 0.46
C ILE A 344 -10.80 -41.35 0.83
N SER A 345 -11.67 -41.10 1.80
CA SER A 345 -12.68 -42.05 2.27
C SER A 345 -13.94 -42.10 1.41
N GLU A 346 -14.11 -41.17 0.46
CA GLU A 346 -15.21 -41.25 -0.51
C GLU A 346 -15.16 -42.62 -1.21
N PRO A 347 -16.24 -43.40 -1.16
CA PRO A 347 -16.25 -44.75 -1.70
C PRO A 347 -15.87 -44.68 -3.17
N LYS A 348 -14.81 -45.40 -3.52
CA LYS A 348 -14.33 -45.51 -4.89
C LYS A 348 -15.46 -46.05 -5.75
N LYS A 349 -16.09 -45.18 -6.55
CA LYS A 349 -17.17 -45.55 -7.45
C LYS A 349 -16.61 -46.45 -8.56
N GLU A 350 -17.19 -47.62 -8.73
CA GLU A 350 -16.85 -48.55 -9.81
C GLU A 350 -17.38 -48.02 -11.15
N CYS A 351 -16.57 -48.06 -12.19
CA CYS A 351 -17.04 -47.69 -13.53
C CYS A 351 -17.96 -48.78 -14.07
N ILE A 352 -19.24 -48.47 -14.30
CA ILE A 352 -20.23 -49.39 -14.91
C ILE A 352 -19.75 -49.94 -16.28
N GLY A 353 -18.92 -49.18 -16.98
CA GLY A 353 -18.46 -49.53 -18.33
C GLY A 353 -17.29 -50.51 -18.40
N CYS A 354 -16.46 -50.61 -17.37
CA CYS A 354 -15.23 -51.43 -17.37
C CYS A 354 -14.88 -52.06 -16.01
N ASN A 355 -15.74 -51.91 -15.00
CA ASN A 355 -15.59 -52.41 -13.62
C ASN A 355 -14.29 -52.00 -12.91
N SER A 356 -13.61 -50.94 -13.36
CA SER A 356 -12.41 -50.48 -12.69
C SER A 356 -12.76 -49.72 -11.41
N LYS A 357 -12.05 -50.05 -10.32
CA LYS A 357 -12.29 -49.54 -8.95
C LYS A 357 -11.55 -48.26 -8.62
N ASN A 358 -10.85 -47.65 -9.56
CA ASN A 358 -10.14 -46.41 -9.32
C ASN A 358 -10.38 -45.50 -10.51
N THR A 359 -10.48 -44.20 -10.24
CA THR A 359 -10.32 -43.10 -11.20
C THR A 359 -11.56 -42.60 -11.95
N LEU A 360 -12.42 -41.89 -11.21
CA LEU A 360 -13.31 -40.90 -11.80
C LEU A 360 -12.68 -39.52 -11.69
N LYS A 361 -12.38 -38.89 -12.83
CA LYS A 361 -11.98 -37.48 -12.85
C LYS A 361 -13.27 -36.65 -12.87
N LYS A 362 -13.48 -35.83 -11.84
CA LYS A 362 -14.63 -34.93 -11.76
C LYS A 362 -14.50 -33.86 -12.84
N GLY A 363 -15.38 -33.88 -13.85
CA GLY A 363 -15.38 -32.87 -14.91
C GLY A 363 -15.87 -31.53 -14.36
N THR A 364 -15.10 -30.45 -14.52
CA THR A 364 -15.44 -29.13 -13.95
C THR A 364 -16.54 -28.37 -14.70
N ARG A 365 -17.12 -28.92 -15.78
CA ARG A 365 -18.20 -28.27 -16.52
C ARG A 365 -19.55 -28.45 -15.82
N ARG A 366 -19.95 -27.47 -15.00
CA ARG A 366 -21.34 -27.30 -14.54
C ARG A 366 -22.24 -26.99 -15.74
N LEU A 367 -23.20 -27.88 -16.03
CA LEU A 367 -24.33 -27.58 -16.91
C LEU A 367 -25.33 -26.69 -16.17
N LYS A 368 -26.03 -25.80 -16.87
CA LYS A 368 -27.00 -24.85 -16.29
C LYS A 368 -28.24 -25.51 -15.65
N ASN A 369 -28.35 -26.83 -15.65
CA ASN A 369 -29.39 -27.58 -14.97
C ASN A 369 -28.79 -28.20 -13.70
N HIS A 370 -29.25 -27.73 -12.54
CA HIS A 370 -28.58 -27.84 -11.24
C HIS A 370 -28.39 -29.26 -10.65
N SER A 371 -28.79 -30.35 -11.32
CA SER A 371 -28.94 -31.67 -10.68
C SER A 371 -28.10 -32.83 -11.26
N MET A 372 -27.17 -32.59 -12.19
CA MET A 372 -26.34 -33.67 -12.76
C MET A 372 -24.84 -33.39 -12.68
N GLN A 373 -24.07 -34.34 -12.12
CA GLN A 373 -22.61 -34.37 -12.19
C GLN A 373 -22.15 -35.33 -13.29
N ARG A 374 -21.19 -34.91 -14.12
CA ARG A 374 -20.54 -35.75 -15.14
C ARG A 374 -19.21 -36.29 -14.62
N TYR A 375 -18.99 -37.58 -14.83
CA TYR A 375 -17.75 -38.28 -14.54
C TYR A 375 -17.19 -38.89 -15.81
N GLN A 376 -15.86 -38.94 -15.91
CA GLN A 376 -15.15 -39.67 -16.94
C GLN A 376 -14.26 -40.71 -16.27
N CYS A 377 -14.37 -41.97 -16.70
CA CYS A 377 -13.47 -43.04 -16.27
C CYS A 377 -12.10 -42.86 -16.92
N ASN A 378 -11.00 -42.91 -16.14
CA ASN A 378 -9.68 -42.77 -16.74
C ASN A 378 -9.23 -44.03 -17.50
N ASP A 379 -9.73 -45.21 -17.16
CA ASP A 379 -9.30 -46.46 -17.82
C ASP A 379 -9.94 -46.67 -19.18
N CYS A 380 -11.25 -46.41 -19.31
CA CYS A 380 -11.99 -46.64 -20.56
C CYS A 380 -12.46 -45.37 -21.26
N GLY A 381 -12.27 -44.19 -20.66
CA GLY A 381 -12.66 -42.89 -21.23
C GLY A 381 -14.18 -42.63 -21.30
N LYS A 382 -15.04 -43.59 -20.92
CA LYS A 382 -16.49 -43.44 -20.95
C LYS A 382 -16.95 -42.34 -20.00
N VAL A 383 -17.88 -41.52 -20.49
CA VAL A 383 -18.50 -40.42 -19.75
C VAL A 383 -19.89 -40.86 -19.28
N PHE A 384 -20.22 -40.61 -18.03
CA PHE A 384 -21.53 -40.89 -17.47
C PHE A 384 -22.00 -39.76 -16.55
N SER A 385 -23.31 -39.67 -16.37
CA SER A 385 -23.96 -38.63 -15.58
C SER A 385 -24.76 -39.26 -14.46
N GLU A 386 -24.57 -38.75 -13.26
CA GLU A 386 -25.27 -39.19 -12.06
C GLU A 386 -26.12 -38.04 -11.54
N LYS A 387 -27.36 -38.36 -11.16
CA LYS A 387 -28.27 -37.38 -10.55
C LYS A 387 -27.81 -37.17 -9.12
N ILE A 388 -27.55 -35.93 -8.72
CA ILE A 388 -27.23 -35.62 -7.33
C ILE A 388 -28.55 -35.68 -6.57
N GLU A 389 -28.72 -36.66 -5.70
CA GLU A 389 -29.79 -36.61 -4.71
C GLU A 389 -29.43 -35.51 -3.71
N GLU A 390 -30.21 -34.43 -3.69
CA GLU A 390 -30.07 -33.40 -2.67
C GLU A 390 -30.54 -34.01 -1.34
N ASN A 391 -29.59 -34.37 -0.48
CA ASN A 391 -29.88 -34.72 0.90
C ASN A 391 -30.45 -33.47 1.58
N ASN A 392 -31.78 -33.40 1.67
CA ASN A 392 -32.50 -32.42 2.49
C ASN A 392 -32.29 -32.78 3.97
N ASN A 393 -31.20 -32.28 4.56
CA ASN A 393 -30.96 -32.33 6.01
C ASN A 393 -30.65 -30.95 6.53
#